data_AF-A0A7Y4QNY5-F1
#
_entry.id   AF-A0A7Y4QNY5-F1
#
_cell.length_a   1.000
_cell.length_b   1.000
_cell.length_c   1.000
_cell.angle_alpha   90.00
_cell.angle_beta   90.00
_cell.angle_gamma   90.00
#
_symmetry.space_group_name_H-M   'P 1'
#
loop_
_entity.id
_entity.type
_entity.pdbx_description
1 polymer ?
#
loop_
_entity_poly.entity_id
_entity_poly.type
_entity_poly.pdbx_seq_one_letter_code
_entity_poly.pdbx_strand_id
1 'polypeptide(L)'
;MKTKLITFAIILSSAFASFAQGKISFANDSLHLYYWSPVIGNFLTGDEGLAGTAALDVPTPSRRSLGVYLYGGTSSGSLSLLASTTLSATLPGQQDVMNLTLPGFPGGTPAFFQIRIQDTFLGYYHGESTVFQCTPGSNIAFNGLFNHGGTALSTWADGTFDLDSLALGSRGAIEIVGTPEPASGLITLVGAALLSWLRRRR
;
A
#
# COMPACT_ATOMS: atom_id res chain seq x y z
N MET A 1 2.50 51.63 8.54
CA MET A 1 1.60 51.06 7.51
C MET A 1 2.28 49.97 6.66
N LYS A 2 3.53 50.13 6.25
CA LYS A 2 4.29 49.12 5.46
C LYS A 2 4.34 47.72 6.09
N THR A 3 4.57 47.62 7.40
CA THR A 3 4.65 46.32 8.11
C THR A 3 3.33 45.56 8.12
N LYS A 4 2.19 46.25 8.30
CA LYS A 4 0.86 45.63 8.28
C LYS A 4 0.45 45.15 6.89
N LEU A 5 0.87 45.85 5.84
CA LEU A 5 0.62 45.46 4.45
C LEU A 5 1.41 44.19 4.07
N ILE A 6 2.66 44.10 4.53
CA ILE A 6 3.52 42.93 4.30
C ILE A 6 2.96 41.70 5.03
N THR A 7 2.52 41.84 6.28
CA THR A 7 1.89 40.72 7.02
C THR A 7 0.59 40.25 6.35
N PHE A 8 -0.25 41.17 5.86
CA PHE A 8 -1.48 40.81 5.17
C PHE A 8 -1.24 40.11 3.82
N ALA A 9 -0.23 40.56 3.06
CA ALA A 9 0.18 39.92 1.80
C ALA A 9 0.74 38.50 2.03
N ILE A 10 1.52 38.30 3.09
CA ILE A 10 2.04 36.97 3.46
C ILE A 10 0.89 36.03 3.82
N ILE A 11 -0.07 36.47 4.65
CA ILE A 11 -1.23 35.65 5.03
C ILE A 11 -2.10 35.29 3.81
N LEU A 12 -2.37 36.24 2.91
CA LEU A 12 -3.12 35.95 1.68
C LEU A 12 -2.37 34.94 0.79
N SER A 13 -1.06 35.13 0.59
CA SER A 13 -0.25 34.21 -0.24
C SER A 13 -0.20 32.78 0.33
N SER A 14 -0.16 32.63 1.65
CA SER A 14 -0.22 31.31 2.29
C SER A 14 -1.58 30.63 2.16
N ALA A 15 -2.67 31.40 2.08
CA ALA A 15 -4.00 30.86 1.85
C ALA A 15 -4.13 30.29 0.43
N PHE A 16 -3.63 30.98 -0.60
CA PHE A 16 -3.67 30.48 -1.99
C PHE A 16 -2.81 29.22 -2.19
N ALA A 17 -1.66 29.12 -1.51
CA ALA A 17 -0.80 27.94 -1.58
C ALA A 17 -1.51 26.67 -1.05
N SER A 18 -2.37 26.80 -0.03
CA SER A 18 -3.19 25.71 0.52
C SER A 18 -4.25 25.20 -0.47
N PHE A 19 -4.77 26.05 -1.37
CA PHE A 19 -5.78 25.64 -2.37
C PHE A 19 -5.16 24.97 -3.61
N ALA A 20 -3.89 25.25 -3.90
CA ALA A 20 -3.16 24.60 -5.00
C ALA A 20 -2.71 23.18 -4.64
N GLN A 21 -2.72 22.80 -3.36
CA GLN A 21 -2.24 21.50 -2.92
C GLN A 21 -3.24 20.38 -3.24
N GLY A 22 -2.73 19.31 -3.83
CA GLY A 22 -3.50 18.14 -4.21
C GLY A 22 -4.01 17.37 -3.01
N LYS A 23 -5.21 16.81 -3.12
CA LYS A 23 -5.87 16.06 -2.05
C LYS A 23 -6.37 14.72 -2.54
N ILE A 24 -6.10 13.67 -1.76
CA ILE A 24 -6.52 12.29 -2.08
C ILE A 24 -7.13 11.61 -0.87
N SER A 25 -8.08 10.72 -1.11
CA SER A 25 -8.55 9.77 -0.12
C SER A 25 -7.81 8.45 -0.36
N PHE A 26 -6.95 8.10 0.58
CA PHE A 26 -6.27 6.82 0.62
C PHE A 26 -7.20 5.80 1.26
N ALA A 27 -7.95 5.12 0.41
CA ALA A 27 -8.88 4.05 0.73
C ALA A 27 -8.97 3.12 -0.47
N ASN A 28 -9.70 2.01 -0.31
CA ASN A 28 -10.07 1.11 -1.38
C ASN A 28 -11.56 0.78 -1.33
N ASP A 29 -12.08 0.20 -2.40
CA ASP A 29 -13.49 -0.22 -2.54
C ASP A 29 -13.59 -1.74 -2.71
N SER A 30 -14.78 -2.23 -3.07
CA SER A 30 -15.02 -3.67 -3.28
C SER A 30 -14.27 -4.27 -4.46
N LEU A 31 -13.72 -3.46 -5.38
CA LEU A 31 -12.97 -3.95 -6.54
C LEU A 31 -11.46 -3.89 -6.32
N HIS A 32 -11.01 -3.13 -5.31
CA HIS A 32 -9.60 -2.89 -5.01
C HIS A 32 -9.16 -3.53 -3.67
N LEU A 33 -9.67 -4.72 -3.36
CA LEU A 33 -9.42 -5.36 -2.06
C LEU A 33 -8.02 -5.98 -1.98
N TYR A 34 -7.53 -6.08 -0.75
CA TYR A 34 -6.30 -6.77 -0.42
C TYR A 34 -6.60 -8.22 -0.01
N TYR A 35 -5.84 -9.17 -0.51
CA TYR A 35 -6.11 -10.59 -0.26
C TYR A 35 -4.84 -11.39 -0.08
N TRP A 36 -4.95 -12.46 0.68
CA TRP A 36 -3.88 -13.43 0.86
C TRP A 36 -3.76 -14.32 -0.37
N SER A 37 -2.53 -14.56 -0.81
CA SER A 37 -2.22 -15.48 -1.91
C SER A 37 -3.03 -16.77 -1.83
N PRO A 38 -3.59 -17.30 -2.94
CA PRO A 38 -4.24 -18.61 -2.94
C PRO A 38 -3.22 -19.76 -2.84
N VAL A 39 -1.92 -19.48 -2.92
CA VAL A 39 -0.85 -20.48 -2.91
C VAL A 39 -0.41 -20.78 -1.48
N ILE A 40 -0.87 -21.90 -0.93
CA ILE A 40 -0.61 -22.33 0.46
C ILE A 40 0.89 -22.37 0.81
N GLY A 41 1.76 -22.72 -0.15
CA GLY A 41 3.21 -22.78 0.07
C GLY A 41 3.90 -21.43 0.31
N ASN A 42 3.18 -20.31 0.17
CA ASN A 42 3.67 -18.96 0.39
C ASN A 42 3.44 -18.47 1.83
N PHE A 43 3.01 -19.33 2.75
CA PHE A 43 2.64 -18.92 4.11
C PHE A 43 3.52 -19.59 5.17
N LEU A 44 3.59 -18.95 6.33
CA LEU A 44 4.05 -19.62 7.54
C LEU A 44 3.06 -20.73 7.90
N THR A 45 3.53 -21.83 8.50
CA THR A 45 2.72 -23.02 8.82
C THR A 45 1.43 -22.73 9.61
N GLY A 46 1.38 -21.64 10.37
CA GLY A 46 0.17 -21.23 11.10
C GLY A 46 -0.87 -20.46 10.25
N ASP A 47 -0.44 -19.88 9.14
CA ASP A 47 -1.22 -18.91 8.36
C ASP A 47 -1.77 -19.49 7.05
N GLU A 48 -1.49 -20.76 6.74
CA GLU A 48 -1.94 -21.47 5.54
C GLU A 48 -3.47 -21.42 5.34
N GLY A 49 -4.24 -21.36 6.44
CA GLY A 49 -5.70 -21.23 6.39
C GLY A 49 -6.22 -19.87 5.91
N LEU A 50 -5.34 -18.88 5.75
CA LEU A 50 -5.67 -17.57 5.19
C LEU A 50 -5.66 -17.57 3.66
N ALA A 51 -5.12 -18.61 3.02
CA ALA A 51 -4.93 -18.64 1.57
C ALA A 51 -6.24 -18.35 0.80
N GLY A 52 -6.19 -17.40 -0.12
CA GLY A 52 -7.33 -16.99 -0.94
C GLY A 52 -8.41 -16.19 -0.21
N THR A 53 -8.17 -15.76 1.04
CA THR A 53 -9.12 -14.95 1.81
C THR A 53 -8.77 -13.46 1.75
N ALA A 54 -9.78 -12.61 1.96
CA ALA A 54 -9.58 -11.17 2.09
C ALA A 54 -8.77 -10.85 3.37
N ALA A 55 -7.81 -9.93 3.28
CA ALA A 55 -6.89 -9.64 4.37
C ALA A 55 -7.53 -8.78 5.47
N LEU A 56 -7.28 -9.08 6.74
CA LEU A 56 -7.89 -8.36 7.87
C LEU A 56 -6.82 -7.99 8.89
N ASP A 57 -6.95 -6.84 9.56
CA ASP A 57 -6.08 -6.48 10.70
C ASP A 57 -6.47 -7.20 11.98
N VAL A 58 -6.50 -8.53 11.90
CA VAL A 58 -6.52 -9.41 13.06
C VAL A 58 -5.15 -10.05 13.07
N PRO A 59 -4.47 -10.14 14.24
CA PRO A 59 -3.20 -10.83 14.32
C PRO A 59 -3.35 -12.17 13.61
N THR A 60 -2.51 -12.40 12.61
CA THR A 60 -2.46 -13.71 11.96
C THR A 60 -2.25 -14.77 13.04
N PRO A 61 -2.52 -16.05 12.79
CA PRO A 61 -2.12 -17.11 13.72
C PRO A 61 -0.63 -17.01 14.15
N SER A 62 0.23 -16.49 13.27
CA SER A 62 1.64 -16.13 13.55
C SER A 62 1.88 -14.76 14.22
N ARG A 63 0.81 -14.05 14.61
CA ARG A 63 0.75 -12.74 15.28
C ARG A 63 1.43 -11.60 14.51
N ARG A 64 1.24 -11.56 13.19
CA ARG A 64 1.74 -10.48 12.33
C ARG A 64 0.72 -9.37 12.19
N SER A 65 1.22 -8.15 12.01
CA SER A 65 0.43 -6.96 11.68
C SER A 65 0.89 -6.41 10.34
N LEU A 66 -0.07 -6.02 9.50
CA LEU A 66 0.21 -5.53 8.16
C LEU A 66 0.06 -4.01 8.11
N GLY A 67 1.12 -3.34 7.66
CA GLY A 67 1.10 -1.94 7.33
C GLY A 67 0.78 -1.75 5.86
N VAL A 68 -0.02 -0.74 5.55
CA VAL A 68 -0.33 -0.32 4.19
C VAL A 68 0.28 1.06 3.95
N TYR A 69 1.09 1.16 2.91
CA TYR A 69 1.96 2.29 2.64
C TYR A 69 1.61 2.87 1.28
N LEU A 70 1.37 4.17 1.24
CA LEU A 70 1.15 4.91 0.01
C LEU A 70 2.43 5.60 -0.40
N TYR A 71 2.93 5.24 -1.58
CA TYR A 71 4.00 5.94 -2.27
C TYR A 71 3.41 6.81 -3.38
N GLY A 72 4.02 7.96 -3.62
CA GLY A 72 3.64 8.78 -4.76
C GLY A 72 4.75 9.72 -5.22
N GLY A 73 4.60 10.21 -6.44
CA GLY A 73 5.59 11.05 -7.12
C GLY A 73 5.02 11.73 -8.37
N THR A 74 5.76 12.71 -8.88
CA THR A 74 5.43 13.40 -10.14
C THR A 74 5.86 12.60 -11.37
N SER A 75 6.61 11.50 -11.18
CA SER A 75 6.95 10.52 -12.22
C SER A 75 6.88 9.10 -11.66
N SER A 76 6.62 8.12 -12.53
CA SER A 76 6.53 6.70 -12.16
C SER A 76 7.84 6.10 -11.66
N GLY A 77 8.99 6.68 -12.02
CA GLY A 77 10.32 6.19 -11.61
C GLY A 77 10.84 6.79 -10.31
N SER A 78 10.12 7.73 -9.69
CA SER A 78 10.58 8.43 -8.50
C SER A 78 9.41 8.63 -7.53
N LEU A 79 9.10 7.57 -6.78
CA LEU A 79 8.06 7.59 -5.75
C LEU A 79 8.68 7.73 -4.36
N SER A 80 8.04 8.51 -3.51
CA SER A 80 8.39 8.66 -2.09
C SER A 80 7.22 8.28 -1.21
N LEU A 81 7.50 7.80 0.01
CA LEU A 81 6.47 7.49 0.98
C LEU A 81 5.69 8.76 1.34
N LEU A 82 4.38 8.75 1.14
CA LEU A 82 3.47 9.86 1.44
C LEU A 82 2.71 9.62 2.75
N ALA A 83 2.26 8.39 2.98
CA ALA A 83 1.49 8.02 4.15
C ALA A 83 1.58 6.52 4.44
N SER A 84 1.23 6.15 5.68
CA SER A 84 1.07 4.77 6.10
C SER A 84 -0.15 4.64 7.01
N THR A 85 -0.88 3.55 6.86
CA THR A 85 -2.03 3.15 7.67
C THR A 85 -1.96 1.64 7.95
N THR A 86 -2.94 1.09 8.66
CA THR A 86 -3.11 -0.35 8.85
C THR A 86 -4.29 -0.86 8.02
N LEU A 87 -4.38 -2.19 7.88
CA LEU A 87 -5.59 -2.81 7.38
C LEU A 87 -6.77 -2.50 8.31
N SER A 88 -7.99 -2.61 7.80
CA SER A 88 -9.19 -2.50 8.63
C SER A 88 -9.33 -3.76 9.49
N ALA A 89 -9.72 -3.58 10.75
CA ALA A 89 -10.03 -4.68 11.65
C ALA A 89 -11.47 -5.19 11.48
N THR A 90 -12.33 -4.46 10.76
CA THR A 90 -13.77 -4.75 10.63
C THR A 90 -14.20 -5.08 9.21
N LEU A 91 -13.51 -4.56 8.19
CA LEU A 91 -13.85 -4.74 6.78
C LEU A 91 -12.74 -5.56 6.08
N PRO A 92 -12.97 -6.85 5.82
CA PRO A 92 -11.98 -7.69 5.16
C PRO A 92 -11.56 -7.15 3.79
N GLY A 93 -10.26 -7.13 3.56
CA GLY A 93 -9.61 -6.64 2.36
C GLY A 93 -9.57 -5.12 2.23
N GLN A 94 -10.15 -4.38 3.19
CA GLN A 94 -10.17 -2.93 3.17
C GLN A 94 -9.14 -2.33 4.12
N GLN A 95 -8.75 -1.09 3.84
CA GLN A 95 -8.02 -0.25 4.78
C GLN A 95 -8.92 0.83 5.36
N ASP A 96 -8.54 1.35 6.52
CA ASP A 96 -9.22 2.52 7.07
C ASP A 96 -8.95 3.75 6.19
N VAL A 97 -10.01 4.54 5.96
CA VAL A 97 -9.99 5.70 5.07
C VAL A 97 -9.08 6.78 5.65
N MET A 98 -8.07 7.20 4.88
CA MET A 98 -7.15 8.27 5.26
C MET A 98 -7.15 9.40 4.23
N ASN A 99 -7.63 10.58 4.63
CA ASN A 99 -7.61 11.77 3.77
C ASN A 99 -6.27 12.50 3.87
N LEU A 100 -5.61 12.70 2.73
CA LEU A 100 -4.26 13.23 2.64
C LEU A 100 -4.22 14.51 1.80
N THR A 101 -3.46 15.49 2.29
CA THR A 101 -3.12 16.71 1.56
C THR A 101 -1.65 16.59 1.16
N LEU A 102 -1.35 16.63 -0.14
CA LEU A 102 -0.10 16.16 -0.74
C LEU A 102 0.89 17.30 -1.01
N PRO A 103 1.92 17.52 -0.17
CA PRO A 103 2.84 18.65 -0.34
C PRO A 103 3.66 18.47 -1.61
N GLY A 104 3.72 19.50 -2.46
CA GLY A 104 4.45 19.44 -3.73
C GLY A 104 3.69 18.77 -4.88
N PHE A 105 2.46 18.33 -4.66
CA PHE A 105 1.58 17.81 -5.72
C PHE A 105 0.48 18.84 -5.99
N PRO A 106 0.43 19.45 -7.18
CA PRO A 106 -0.66 20.36 -7.52
C PRO A 106 -1.99 19.59 -7.67
N GLY A 107 -3.06 20.11 -7.07
CA GLY A 107 -4.41 19.59 -7.34
C GLY A 107 -4.80 19.76 -8.81
N GLY A 108 -5.55 18.80 -9.34
CA GLY A 108 -5.97 18.79 -10.75
C GLY A 108 -4.89 18.38 -11.75
N THR A 109 -3.68 18.05 -11.29
CA THR A 109 -2.59 17.54 -12.13
C THR A 109 -2.38 16.05 -11.85
N PRO A 110 -2.30 15.17 -12.87
CA PRO A 110 -2.02 13.76 -12.66
C PRO A 110 -0.72 13.54 -11.88
N ALA A 111 -0.78 12.64 -10.89
CA ALA A 111 0.36 12.17 -10.12
C ALA A 111 0.41 10.65 -10.17
N PHE A 112 1.59 10.08 -9.89
CA PHE A 112 1.81 8.65 -9.86
C PHE A 112 1.77 8.13 -8.44
N PHE A 113 1.16 6.98 -8.23
CA PHE A 113 0.99 6.35 -6.94
C PHE A 113 1.30 4.85 -7.02
N GLN A 114 1.73 4.30 -5.89
CA GLN A 114 1.87 2.87 -5.67
C GLN A 114 1.47 2.56 -4.23
N ILE A 115 0.74 1.47 -4.05
CA ILE A 115 0.36 0.98 -2.73
C ILE A 115 1.20 -0.25 -2.44
N ARG A 116 1.79 -0.30 -1.25
CA ARG A 116 2.54 -1.44 -0.74
C ARG A 116 1.97 -1.90 0.59
N ILE A 117 1.79 -3.20 0.73
CA ILE A 117 1.43 -3.87 1.97
C ILE A 117 2.68 -4.61 2.44
N GLN A 118 3.01 -4.51 3.72
CA GLN A 118 4.10 -5.29 4.30
C GLN A 118 3.87 -5.58 5.78
N ASP A 119 4.39 -6.71 6.25
CA ASP A 119 4.52 -7.02 7.68
C ASP A 119 5.40 -5.96 8.35
N THR A 120 4.87 -5.32 9.40
CA THR A 120 5.54 -4.22 10.09
C THR A 120 6.69 -4.67 10.99
N PHE A 121 6.78 -5.96 11.31
CA PHE A 121 7.79 -6.47 12.24
C PHE A 121 8.98 -7.13 11.55
N LEU A 122 8.76 -8.20 10.76
CA LEU A 122 9.86 -8.98 10.17
C LEU A 122 9.81 -9.04 8.63
N GLY A 123 8.84 -8.39 7.98
CA GLY A 123 8.75 -8.35 6.52
C GLY A 123 8.44 -9.71 5.88
N TYR A 124 7.80 -10.63 6.61
CA TYR A 124 7.45 -11.95 6.06
C TYR A 124 6.38 -11.90 5.00
N TYR A 125 5.53 -10.89 5.03
CA TYR A 125 4.46 -10.73 4.06
C TYR A 125 4.62 -9.42 3.33
N HIS A 126 4.40 -9.45 2.02
CA HIS A 126 4.40 -8.26 1.19
C HIS A 126 3.40 -8.38 0.04
N GLY A 127 2.95 -7.24 -0.45
CA GLY A 127 2.14 -7.11 -1.65
C GLY A 127 2.27 -5.71 -2.21
N GLU A 128 2.20 -5.55 -3.52
CA GLU A 128 2.25 -4.23 -4.13
C GLU A 128 1.32 -4.10 -5.32
N SER A 129 0.76 -2.91 -5.49
CA SER A 129 0.09 -2.55 -6.73
C SER A 129 1.11 -2.29 -7.82
N THR A 130 0.64 -2.34 -9.08
CA THR A 130 1.35 -1.64 -10.16
C THR A 130 1.35 -0.14 -9.88
N VAL A 131 2.31 0.58 -10.48
CA VAL A 131 2.29 2.05 -10.43
C VAL A 131 1.14 2.54 -11.30
N PHE A 132 0.25 3.35 -10.72
CA PHE A 132 -0.90 3.91 -11.41
C PHE A 132 -0.91 5.43 -11.33
N GLN A 133 -1.77 6.06 -12.12
CA GLN A 133 -1.99 7.49 -12.11
C GLN A 133 -3.31 7.82 -11.44
N CYS A 134 -3.35 8.92 -10.70
CA CYS A 134 -4.58 9.51 -10.20
C CYS A 134 -4.40 11.02 -10.18
N THR A 135 -5.49 11.76 -10.42
CA THR A 135 -5.51 13.22 -10.36
C THR A 135 -5.99 13.64 -8.97
N PRO A 136 -5.11 14.18 -8.11
CA PRO A 136 -5.50 14.68 -6.81
C PRO A 136 -6.56 15.78 -6.95
N GLY A 137 -7.52 15.80 -6.03
CA GLY A 137 -8.54 16.85 -6.01
C GLY A 137 -7.93 18.23 -5.78
N SER A 138 -8.50 19.23 -6.45
CA SER A 138 -8.25 20.65 -6.15
C SER A 138 -9.26 21.15 -5.11
N ASN A 139 -8.84 22.04 -4.20
CA ASN A 139 -9.68 22.68 -3.19
C ASN A 139 -10.16 21.76 -2.04
N ILE A 140 -11.42 21.35 -1.99
CA ILE A 140 -12.04 20.68 -0.81
C ILE A 140 -12.16 19.16 -1.00
N ALA A 141 -12.24 18.67 -2.24
CA ALA A 141 -12.50 17.27 -2.51
C ALA A 141 -11.26 16.40 -2.33
N PHE A 142 -11.41 15.28 -1.62
CA PHE A 142 -10.41 14.21 -1.54
C PHE A 142 -10.79 13.13 -2.54
N ASN A 143 -10.05 13.09 -3.66
CA ASN A 143 -10.30 12.09 -4.70
C ASN A 143 -9.83 10.71 -4.23
N GLY A 144 -10.72 9.73 -4.23
CA GLY A 144 -10.37 8.33 -3.92
C GLY A 144 -9.40 7.76 -4.94
N LEU A 145 -8.35 7.10 -4.48
CA LEU A 145 -7.35 6.48 -5.36
C LEU A 145 -7.90 5.35 -6.24
N PHE A 146 -9.04 4.75 -5.85
CA PHE A 146 -9.74 3.71 -6.61
C PHE A 146 -10.75 4.27 -7.62
N ASN A 147 -11.04 5.58 -7.59
CA ASN A 147 -12.13 6.13 -8.39
C ASN A 147 -11.68 6.39 -9.84
N HIS A 148 -12.17 5.57 -10.76
CA HIS A 148 -11.97 5.74 -12.20
C HIS A 148 -12.69 6.96 -12.79
N GLY A 149 -13.80 7.38 -12.18
CA GLY A 149 -14.66 8.44 -12.67
C GLY A 149 -14.36 9.83 -12.12
N GLY A 150 -15.19 10.79 -12.53
CA GLY A 150 -15.15 12.17 -12.03
C GLY A 150 -13.82 12.86 -12.33
N THR A 151 -13.29 13.59 -11.34
CA THR A 151 -12.02 14.32 -11.45
C THR A 151 -10.82 13.51 -10.98
N ALA A 152 -11.03 12.31 -10.42
CA ALA A 152 -9.96 11.45 -9.93
C ALA A 152 -9.22 10.77 -11.10
N LEU A 153 -9.96 10.28 -12.10
CA LEU A 153 -9.42 9.64 -13.30
C LEU A 153 -8.34 8.59 -12.96
N SER A 154 -8.58 7.79 -11.91
CA SER A 154 -7.59 6.81 -11.48
C SER A 154 -7.43 5.69 -12.51
N THR A 155 -6.19 5.31 -12.75
CA THR A 155 -5.83 4.15 -13.59
C THR A 155 -5.45 2.94 -12.75
N TRP A 156 -5.67 2.96 -11.43
CA TRP A 156 -5.52 1.76 -10.60
C TRP A 156 -6.52 0.72 -11.08
N ALA A 157 -6.05 -0.39 -11.65
CA ALA A 157 -6.92 -1.40 -12.23
C ALA A 157 -7.72 -2.15 -11.17
N ASP A 158 -8.98 -2.45 -11.50
CA ASP A 158 -9.83 -3.37 -10.75
C ASP A 158 -9.13 -4.72 -10.55
N GLY A 159 -9.40 -5.32 -9.40
CA GLY A 159 -8.90 -6.63 -9.04
C GLY A 159 -9.42 -7.74 -9.96
N THR A 160 -8.61 -8.77 -10.12
CA THR A 160 -8.94 -9.95 -10.94
C THR A 160 -9.23 -11.19 -10.11
N PHE A 161 -8.80 -11.22 -8.85
CA PHE A 161 -9.04 -12.37 -7.97
C PHE A 161 -10.46 -12.34 -7.42
N ASP A 162 -11.14 -13.48 -7.44
CA ASP A 162 -12.52 -13.59 -6.99
C ASP A 162 -12.60 -13.68 -5.46
N LEU A 163 -13.33 -12.75 -4.85
CA LEU A 163 -13.62 -12.71 -3.42
C LEU A 163 -15.14 -12.72 -3.18
N ASP A 164 -15.92 -13.34 -4.05
CA ASP A 164 -17.39 -13.44 -3.91
C ASP A 164 -17.83 -14.10 -2.60
N SER A 165 -16.93 -14.84 -1.93
CA SER A 165 -17.14 -15.34 -0.57
C SER A 165 -17.30 -14.24 0.50
N LEU A 166 -16.79 -13.03 0.24
CA LEU A 166 -16.98 -11.85 1.10
C LEU A 166 -18.31 -11.16 0.78
N ALA A 167 -18.50 -10.80 -0.49
CA ALA A 167 -19.73 -10.26 -1.04
C ALA A 167 -19.71 -10.40 -2.56
N LEU A 168 -20.88 -10.65 -3.16
CA LEU A 168 -21.00 -10.82 -4.61
C LEU A 168 -20.42 -9.62 -5.38
N GLY A 169 -19.47 -9.90 -6.28
CA GLY A 169 -18.76 -8.91 -7.09
C GLY A 169 -17.47 -8.38 -6.46
N SER A 170 -17.06 -8.88 -5.30
CA SER A 170 -15.83 -8.41 -4.63
C SER A 170 -14.58 -8.93 -5.34
N ARG A 171 -13.59 -8.06 -5.57
CA ARG A 171 -12.38 -8.40 -6.31
C ARG A 171 -11.11 -8.01 -5.56
N GLY A 172 -10.13 -8.91 -5.58
CA GLY A 172 -8.80 -8.72 -5.02
C GLY A 172 -7.84 -8.10 -6.03
N ALA A 173 -7.30 -6.92 -5.70
CA ALA A 173 -6.37 -6.16 -6.54
C ALA A 173 -4.91 -6.27 -6.09
N ILE A 174 -4.64 -6.45 -4.79
CA ILE A 174 -3.27 -6.64 -4.28
C ILE A 174 -3.19 -7.97 -3.55
N GLU A 175 -2.34 -8.86 -4.07
CA GLU A 175 -2.00 -10.13 -3.46
C GLU A 175 -0.94 -9.93 -2.38
N ILE A 176 -1.16 -10.53 -1.22
CA ILE A 176 -0.20 -10.60 -0.11
C ILE A 176 0.41 -11.99 -0.14
N VAL A 177 1.70 -12.04 -0.44
CA VAL A 177 2.51 -13.25 -0.53
C VAL A 177 3.52 -13.29 0.61
N GLY A 178 3.88 -14.50 1.05
CA GLY A 178 5.04 -14.66 1.90
C GLY A 178 6.33 -14.39 1.14
N THR A 179 7.22 -13.64 1.75
CA THR A 179 8.61 -13.53 1.35
C THR A 179 9.25 -14.88 1.57
N PRO A 180 9.74 -15.57 0.52
CA PRO A 180 10.40 -16.85 0.70
C PRO A 180 11.58 -16.63 1.64
N GLU A 181 11.64 -17.39 2.74
CA GLU A 181 12.81 -17.39 3.60
C GLU A 181 14.06 -17.64 2.72
N PRO A 182 15.17 -16.93 2.94
CA PRO A 182 16.43 -17.33 2.33
C PRO A 182 16.69 -18.76 2.79
N ALA A 183 16.52 -19.72 1.87
CA ALA A 183 16.32 -21.12 2.20
C ALA A 183 17.28 -21.55 3.31
N SER A 184 16.73 -21.84 4.48
CA SER A 184 17.45 -22.45 5.60
C SER A 184 18.16 -23.74 5.16
N GLY A 185 17.68 -24.38 4.08
CA GLY A 185 18.38 -25.44 3.34
C GLY A 185 19.71 -25.03 2.69
N LEU A 186 19.83 -23.80 2.17
CA LEU A 186 21.06 -23.26 1.60
C LEU A 186 22.12 -23.03 2.68
N ILE A 187 21.72 -22.50 3.84
CA ILE A 187 22.61 -22.36 5.01
C ILE A 187 23.01 -23.75 5.54
N THR A 188 22.09 -24.70 5.58
CA THR A 188 22.37 -26.08 6.01
C THR A 188 23.32 -26.79 5.04
N LEU A 189 23.14 -26.60 3.73
CA LEU A 189 24.03 -27.15 2.69
C LEU A 189 25.42 -26.51 2.74
N VAL A 190 25.51 -25.19 2.92
CA VAL A 190 26.79 -24.50 3.11
C VAL A 190 27.47 -24.96 4.39
N GLY A 191 26.71 -25.12 5.48
CA GLY A 191 27.21 -25.66 6.75
C GLY A 191 27.74 -27.09 6.61
N ALA A 192 27.00 -27.97 5.94
CA ALA A 192 27.43 -29.34 5.67
C ALA A 192 28.64 -29.41 4.73
N ALA A 193 28.70 -28.53 3.72
CA ALA A 193 29.84 -28.41 2.81
C ALA A 193 31.10 -27.91 3.54
N LEU A 194 30.97 -26.94 4.45
CA LEU A 194 32.05 -26.47 5.31
C LEU A 194 32.56 -27.55 6.26
N LEU A 195 31.65 -28.27 6.92
CA LEU A 195 32.01 -29.37 7.83
C LEU A 195 32.71 -30.52 7.11
N SER A 196 32.26 -30.87 5.90
CA SER A 196 32.89 -31.91 5.08
C SER A 196 34.26 -31.48 4.53
N TRP A 197 34.43 -30.21 4.19
CA TRP A 197 35.74 -29.65 3.79
C TRP A 197 36.74 -29.61 4.95
N LEU A 198 36.32 -29.17 6.14
CA LEU A 198 37.17 -29.15 7.34
C LEU A 198 37.60 -30.55 7.76
N ARG A 199 36.74 -31.57 7.58
CA ARG A 199 37.06 -32.97 7.88
C ARG A 199 38.09 -33.58 6.92
N ARG A 200 38.19 -33.10 5.68
CA ARG A 200 39.22 -33.54 4.71
C ARG A 200 40.61 -32.93 4.95
N ARG A 201 40.73 -31.92 5.82
CA ARG A 201 41.99 -31.22 6.12
C ARG A 201 42.67 -31.67 7.42
N ARG A 202 42.11 -32.65 8.13
CA ARG A 202 42.76 -33.37 9.23
C ARG A 202 43.21 -34.73 8.72
#